data_AF-A0A4Q2D976-F1
#
_entry.id   AF-A0A4Q2D976-F1
#
_cell.length_a   1.000
_cell.length_b   1.000
_cell.length_c   1.000
_cell.angle_alpha   90.00
_cell.angle_beta   90.00
_cell.angle_gamma   90.00
#
_symmetry.space_group_name_H-M   'P 1'
#
loop_
_entity.id
_entity.type
_entity.pdbx_description
1 polymer ?
#
loop_
_entity_poly.entity_id
_entity_poly.type
_entity_poly.pdbx_seq_one_letter_code
_entity_poly.pdbx_strand_id
1 'polypeptide(L)'
;MTALTNVAVEGEKDEIYHWDTVKFLVEACIFKVPRYQFVIGSTYFAERLESTKLSDDKDDGAPVIPEGVTASQFRVFLKLLFPIYTTSTTLRFTKDEWLIILELSTRWHFHEFRKLAKEHLDPQIDDPIERIVLGRAAYVPTWVLDGYESLVIRPECISEQESERIGHLTTVRLYILRHERCFESCASRFREEILALERTERDHMSAAEKQMEEEKQIEEERLRHDGETQRLKEEEERRMQEDEMEKQWEKERRMKEEEERRMQEEEEMKRKWEEEQRMKEEEERQMQELEEMKRKWEEEQRMKEEEETKRKRQEEQRMKEEEEMQQKRQEEQRMKAEEERRMQEEEEMKRKWEEEQRMKAEQDQRMKEEEEKRRNEEEERYKEKQSYGGEGIQKVEEEARRLRLLNKRQSKIQNRLRKAEQDLRLAGEELEKRLGASMEAERLLSDFKEARPHLQPLLEGHKGNPTLEGMDKGLLEQEEAELFHLLEEQARTQLLVVEAQERRRGMEEDKQRWLIMANA
;
A
#
# COMPACT_ATOMS: atom_id res chain seq x y z
N MET A 1 36.00 -37.17 -16.68
CA MET A 1 34.60 -37.52 -16.34
C MET A 1 33.95 -36.24 -15.88
N THR A 2 33.00 -35.72 -16.66
CA THR A 2 32.43 -34.39 -16.47
C THR A 2 31.28 -34.47 -15.48
N ALA A 3 31.26 -33.59 -14.48
CA ALA A 3 30.16 -33.52 -13.53
C ALA A 3 28.90 -32.98 -14.23
N LEU A 4 27.79 -33.69 -14.08
CA LEU A 4 26.47 -33.19 -14.47
C LEU A 4 26.00 -32.19 -13.42
N THR A 5 26.09 -30.90 -13.73
CA THR A 5 25.45 -29.84 -12.95
C THR A 5 23.95 -29.87 -13.24
N ASN A 6 23.17 -30.40 -12.31
CA ASN A 6 21.71 -30.22 -12.31
C ASN A 6 21.41 -28.73 -12.16
N VAL A 7 20.96 -28.09 -13.24
CA VAL A 7 20.33 -26.77 -13.18
C VAL A 7 18.92 -27.00 -12.63
N ALA A 8 18.66 -26.51 -11.42
CA ALA A 8 17.31 -26.49 -10.87
C ALA A 8 16.49 -25.45 -11.64
N VAL A 9 15.50 -25.92 -12.39
CA VAL A 9 14.51 -25.04 -13.04
C VAL A 9 13.46 -24.71 -12.00
N GLU A 10 13.52 -23.51 -11.43
CA GLU A 10 12.47 -22.98 -10.57
C GLU A 10 11.29 -22.57 -11.45
N GLY A 11 10.25 -23.39 -11.48
CA GLY A 11 9.00 -23.07 -12.18
C GLY A 11 8.15 -22.05 -11.41
N GLU A 12 7.37 -21.25 -12.14
CA GLU A 12 6.41 -20.32 -11.54
C GLU A 12 5.36 -21.07 -10.68
N LYS A 13 4.95 -20.43 -9.58
CA LYS A 13 4.02 -20.99 -8.61
C LYS A 13 2.58 -20.69 -9.04
N ASP A 14 1.77 -21.73 -9.26
CA ASP A 14 0.35 -21.61 -9.62
C ASP A 14 -0.47 -20.98 -8.49
N GLU A 15 -1.18 -19.87 -8.75
CA GLU A 15 -1.90 -19.09 -7.73
C GLU A 15 -3.02 -19.86 -7.00
N ILE A 16 -3.57 -20.92 -7.61
CA ILE A 16 -4.73 -21.67 -7.10
C ILE A 16 -4.29 -22.98 -6.44
N TYR A 17 -3.26 -23.63 -7.00
CA TYR A 17 -2.82 -24.97 -6.61
C TYR A 17 -1.44 -25.02 -5.94
N HIS A 18 -0.70 -23.91 -5.84
CA HIS A 18 0.48 -23.79 -4.98
C HIS A 18 0.07 -23.47 -3.53
N TRP A 19 -0.29 -24.49 -2.76
CA TRP A 19 -0.75 -24.34 -1.38
C TRP A 19 0.38 -23.95 -0.40
N ASP A 20 0.15 -22.92 0.42
CA ASP A 20 0.97 -22.65 1.62
C ASP A 20 0.90 -23.85 2.60
N THR A 21 2.03 -24.19 3.22
CA THR A 21 2.15 -25.36 4.10
C THR A 21 2.71 -24.98 5.47
N VAL A 22 2.10 -25.53 6.52
CA VAL A 22 2.53 -25.35 7.90
C VAL A 22 3.13 -26.65 8.44
N LYS A 23 4.18 -26.52 9.27
CA LYS A 23 4.80 -27.63 10.00
C LYS A 23 4.28 -27.65 11.43
N PHE A 24 3.72 -28.77 11.87
CA PHE A 24 3.40 -29.03 13.27
C PHE A 24 4.35 -30.05 13.87
N LEU A 25 4.79 -29.83 15.11
CA LEU A 25 5.58 -30.78 15.89
C LEU A 25 4.75 -31.32 17.06
N VAL A 26 4.44 -32.61 17.04
CA VAL A 26 3.61 -33.31 18.03
C VAL A 26 4.32 -34.59 18.44
N GLU A 27 4.67 -34.75 19.72
CA GLU A 27 5.38 -35.94 20.26
C GLU A 27 6.58 -36.39 19.39
N ALA A 28 7.47 -35.45 19.03
CA ALA A 28 8.61 -35.66 18.14
C ALA A 28 8.29 -36.08 16.68
N CYS A 29 7.01 -36.15 16.29
CA CYS A 29 6.59 -36.29 14.90
C CYS A 29 6.37 -34.92 14.24
N ILE A 30 6.93 -34.72 13.04
CA ILE A 30 6.68 -33.53 12.22
C ILE A 30 5.60 -33.82 11.18
N PHE A 31 4.59 -32.96 11.12
CA PHE A 31 3.49 -33.01 10.16
C PHE A 31 3.54 -31.75 9.28
N LYS A 32 3.83 -31.90 7.99
CA LYS A 32 3.75 -30.80 7.00
C LYS A 32 2.43 -30.92 6.24
N VAL A 33 1.55 -29.93 6.37
CA VAL A 33 0.16 -29.98 5.89
C VAL A 33 -0.28 -28.63 5.31
N PRO A 34 -1.27 -28.57 4.40
CA PRO A 34 -1.77 -27.31 3.85
C PRO A 34 -2.31 -26.39 4.95
N ARG A 35 -1.90 -25.11 4.94
CA ARG A 35 -2.28 -24.12 5.94
C ARG A 35 -3.77 -23.73 5.89
N TYR A 36 -4.33 -23.67 4.68
CA TYR A 36 -5.60 -22.98 4.44
C TYR A 36 -6.78 -23.51 5.29
N GLN A 37 -6.93 -24.83 5.45
CA GLN A 37 -8.02 -25.40 6.27
C GLN A 37 -7.89 -25.06 7.76
N PHE A 38 -6.68 -24.87 8.28
CA PHE A 38 -6.49 -24.46 9.67
C PHE A 38 -6.90 -23.00 9.89
N VAL A 39 -6.58 -22.11 8.95
CA VAL A 39 -6.94 -20.69 9.04
C VAL A 39 -8.45 -20.48 8.82
N ILE A 40 -9.03 -21.14 7.82
CA ILE A 40 -10.48 -21.01 7.52
C ILE A 40 -11.33 -21.72 8.57
N GLY A 41 -10.92 -22.91 9.01
CA GLY A 41 -11.71 -23.74 9.92
C GLY A 41 -11.60 -23.37 11.40
N SER A 42 -10.58 -22.60 11.81
CA SER A 42 -10.27 -22.34 13.22
C SER A 42 -9.79 -20.91 13.47
N THR A 43 -10.50 -20.22 14.35
CA THR A 43 -10.12 -18.90 14.86
C THR A 43 -8.80 -18.94 15.65
N TYR A 44 -8.57 -20.00 16.43
CA TYR A 44 -7.33 -20.23 17.18
C TYR A 44 -6.11 -20.31 16.26
N PHE A 45 -6.21 -21.05 15.15
CA PHE A 45 -5.11 -21.17 14.20
C PHE A 45 -4.99 -19.99 13.24
N ALA A 46 -6.07 -19.27 12.93
CA ALA A 46 -6.00 -18.00 12.20
C ALA A 46 -5.08 -17.01 12.94
N GLU A 47 -5.43 -16.64 14.18
CA GLU A 47 -4.65 -15.72 15.01
C GLU A 47 -3.20 -16.20 15.22
N ARG A 48 -3.02 -17.48 15.59
CA ARG A 48 -1.70 -18.02 15.92
C ARG A 48 -0.78 -18.14 14.70
N LEU A 49 -1.30 -18.43 13.50
CA LEU A 49 -0.49 -18.56 12.28
C LEU A 49 -0.29 -17.22 11.56
N GLU A 50 -1.18 -16.24 11.72
CA GLU A 50 -1.00 -14.89 11.17
C GLU A 50 0.23 -14.19 11.76
N SER A 51 0.45 -14.34 13.08
CA SER A 51 1.65 -13.83 13.77
C SER A 51 2.99 -14.37 13.24
N THR A 52 2.98 -15.46 12.45
CA THR A 52 4.19 -16.16 11.98
C THR A 52 4.65 -15.74 10.58
N LYS A 53 3.99 -14.78 9.92
CA LYS A 53 4.28 -14.35 8.53
C LYS A 53 5.56 -13.49 8.34
N LEU A 54 6.52 -13.53 9.26
CA LEU A 54 7.68 -12.60 9.29
C LEU A 54 9.02 -13.17 8.75
N SER A 55 9.01 -14.30 8.05
CA SER A 55 10.21 -14.85 7.40
C SER A 55 9.85 -15.57 6.10
N ASP A 56 10.02 -14.89 4.96
CA ASP A 56 9.68 -15.40 3.62
C ASP A 56 10.89 -16.09 2.93
N ASP A 57 11.83 -16.59 3.72
CA ASP A 57 13.08 -17.16 3.22
C ASP A 57 13.33 -18.56 3.81
N LYS A 58 13.31 -19.55 2.90
CA LYS A 58 13.51 -21.01 3.09
C LYS A 58 12.38 -21.78 3.77
N ASP A 59 12.34 -23.08 3.43
CA ASP A 59 11.48 -24.13 4.00
C ASP A 59 11.88 -24.46 5.46
N ASP A 60 12.16 -23.46 6.30
CA ASP A 60 12.68 -23.57 7.66
C ASP A 60 11.79 -22.86 8.71
N GLY A 61 10.54 -22.56 8.34
CA GLY A 61 9.53 -22.06 9.28
C GLY A 61 9.42 -22.93 10.52
N ALA A 62 9.60 -22.32 11.71
CA ALA A 62 9.65 -23.03 12.97
C ALA A 62 8.35 -23.83 13.21
N PRO A 63 8.44 -25.11 13.63
CA PRO A 63 7.25 -25.95 13.72
C PRO A 63 6.36 -25.49 14.87
N VAL A 64 5.08 -25.32 14.57
CA VAL A 64 4.06 -24.98 15.56
C VAL A 64 3.82 -26.19 16.46
N ILE A 65 3.89 -26.02 17.77
CA ILE A 65 3.64 -27.08 18.76
C ILE A 65 2.21 -26.92 19.28
N PRO A 66 1.26 -27.81 18.93
CA PRO A 66 -0.06 -27.85 19.55
C PRO A 66 0.06 -28.38 20.98
N GLU A 67 -0.52 -27.68 21.94
CA GLU A 67 -0.39 -28.02 23.36
C GLU A 67 -1.22 -29.25 23.75
N GLY A 68 -0.57 -30.25 24.36
CA GLY A 68 -1.24 -31.33 25.07
C GLY A 68 -1.94 -32.37 24.20
N VAL A 69 -1.47 -32.58 22.96
CA VAL A 69 -2.07 -33.53 22.00
C VAL A 69 -1.06 -34.60 21.60
N THR A 70 -1.53 -35.84 21.45
CA THR A 70 -0.70 -36.96 20.99
C THR A 70 -0.63 -37.04 19.46
N ALA A 71 0.43 -37.63 18.92
CA ALA A 71 0.62 -37.79 17.48
C ALA A 71 -0.45 -38.70 16.84
N SER A 72 -1.05 -39.62 17.62
CA SER A 72 -2.19 -40.44 17.17
C SER A 72 -3.49 -39.62 17.11
N GLN A 73 -3.81 -38.85 18.16
CA GLN A 73 -4.97 -37.96 18.16
C GLN A 73 -4.90 -36.94 17.01
N PHE A 74 -3.72 -36.35 16.77
CA PHE A 74 -3.54 -35.40 15.67
C PHE A 74 -3.74 -36.06 14.29
N ARG A 75 -3.31 -37.32 14.09
CA ARG A 75 -3.59 -38.08 12.85
C ARG A 75 -5.08 -38.32 12.63
N VAL A 76 -5.86 -38.58 13.68
CA VAL A 76 -7.33 -38.72 13.56
C VAL A 76 -7.97 -37.40 13.11
N PHE A 77 -7.51 -36.27 13.65
CA PHE A 77 -7.98 -34.95 13.24
C PHE A 77 -7.58 -34.61 11.80
N LEU A 78 -6.33 -34.91 11.41
CA LEU A 78 -5.85 -34.76 10.04
C LEU A 78 -6.59 -35.67 9.04
N LYS A 79 -7.02 -36.87 9.45
CA LYS A 79 -7.86 -37.78 8.63
C LYS A 79 -9.21 -37.16 8.27
N LEU A 80 -9.76 -36.28 9.12
CA LEU A 80 -10.98 -35.50 8.83
C LEU A 80 -10.68 -34.28 7.94
N LEU A 81 -9.62 -33.52 8.25
CA LEU A 81 -9.21 -32.32 7.52
C LEU A 81 -8.71 -32.60 6.09
N PHE A 82 -7.92 -33.67 5.91
CA PHE A 82 -7.26 -34.04 4.66
C PHE A 82 -7.45 -35.54 4.37
N PRO A 83 -8.60 -35.93 3.80
CA PRO A 83 -8.89 -37.32 3.46
C PRO A 83 -7.89 -37.88 2.43
N ILE A 84 -7.04 -38.82 2.86
CA ILE A 84 -5.96 -39.39 2.03
C ILE A 84 -6.51 -40.35 0.94
N TYR A 85 -7.64 -41.00 1.19
CA TYR A 85 -8.24 -42.00 0.29
C TYR A 85 -9.56 -41.48 -0.29
N THR A 86 -9.49 -40.81 -1.43
CA THR A 86 -10.61 -40.05 -2.03
C THR A 86 -11.60 -40.89 -2.85
N THR A 87 -11.41 -42.21 -2.96
CA THR A 87 -12.27 -43.10 -3.77
C THR A 87 -13.52 -43.61 -3.04
N SER A 88 -13.74 -43.26 -1.77
CA SER A 88 -14.91 -43.68 -0.99
C SER A 88 -15.67 -42.48 -0.43
N THR A 89 -16.91 -42.31 -0.87
CA THR A 89 -17.80 -41.16 -0.60
C THR A 89 -18.29 -41.06 0.86
N THR A 90 -17.76 -41.87 1.78
CA THR A 90 -18.07 -41.81 3.23
C THR A 90 -16.82 -42.10 4.07
N LEU A 91 -16.25 -41.05 4.65
CA LEU A 91 -15.29 -41.19 5.75
C LEU A 91 -15.99 -41.81 6.94
N ARG A 92 -15.39 -42.88 7.50
CA ARG A 92 -15.89 -43.53 8.72
C ARG A 92 -14.91 -43.32 9.87
N PHE A 93 -15.47 -42.96 11.01
CA PHE A 93 -14.77 -42.80 12.28
C PHE A 93 -15.49 -43.61 13.36
N THR A 94 -14.74 -44.20 14.27
CA THR A 94 -15.27 -44.88 15.46
C THR A 94 -15.76 -43.86 16.52
N LYS A 95 -16.48 -44.32 17.55
CA LYS A 95 -16.85 -43.49 18.71
C LYS A 95 -15.63 -42.79 19.31
N ASP A 96 -14.55 -43.53 19.56
CA ASP A 96 -13.30 -42.98 20.13
C ASP A 96 -12.64 -41.95 19.21
N GLU A 97 -12.60 -42.20 17.89
CA GLU A 97 -12.11 -41.21 16.92
C GLU A 97 -12.97 -39.93 16.93
N TRP A 98 -14.30 -40.05 17.02
CA TRP A 98 -15.18 -38.90 17.14
C TRP A 98 -15.01 -38.15 18.47
N LEU A 99 -14.74 -38.84 19.59
CA LEU A 99 -14.43 -38.19 20.86
C LEU A 99 -13.14 -37.36 20.77
N ILE A 100 -12.11 -37.90 20.11
CA ILE A 100 -10.87 -37.17 19.81
C ILE A 100 -11.15 -35.94 18.94
N ILE A 101 -11.96 -36.09 17.87
CA ILE A 101 -12.35 -34.97 17.01
C ILE A 101 -13.11 -33.91 17.81
N LEU A 102 -14.03 -34.32 18.70
CA LEU A 102 -14.78 -33.40 19.56
C LEU A 102 -13.86 -32.65 20.53
N GLU A 103 -12.91 -33.34 21.19
CA GLU A 103 -11.94 -32.72 22.09
C GLU A 103 -11.09 -31.66 21.35
N LEU A 104 -10.47 -32.05 20.23
CA LEU A 104 -9.56 -31.20 19.47
C LEU A 104 -10.26 -30.03 18.79
N SER A 105 -11.45 -30.27 18.20
CA SER A 105 -12.27 -29.19 17.62
C SER A 105 -12.76 -28.19 18.67
N THR A 106 -12.96 -28.62 19.92
CA THR A 106 -13.28 -27.72 21.03
C THR A 106 -12.07 -26.89 21.44
N ARG A 107 -10.92 -27.54 21.63
CA ARG A 107 -9.66 -26.92 22.05
C ARG A 107 -9.12 -25.90 21.04
N TRP A 108 -9.30 -26.17 19.75
CA TRP A 108 -8.84 -25.32 18.65
C TRP A 108 -9.96 -24.55 17.96
N HIS A 109 -11.15 -24.47 18.56
CA HIS A 109 -12.28 -23.66 18.07
C HIS A 109 -12.68 -23.93 16.59
N PHE A 110 -12.62 -25.20 16.16
CA PHE A 110 -13.23 -25.63 14.89
C PHE A 110 -14.73 -25.85 15.09
N HIS A 111 -15.51 -24.78 14.96
CA HIS A 111 -16.95 -24.80 15.27
C HIS A 111 -17.74 -25.82 14.45
N GLU A 112 -17.49 -25.92 13.13
CA GLU A 112 -18.19 -26.87 12.25
C GLU A 112 -17.82 -28.33 12.54
N PHE A 113 -16.56 -28.65 12.80
CA PHE A 113 -16.17 -30.02 13.18
C PHE A 113 -16.66 -30.39 14.58
N ARG A 114 -16.72 -29.42 15.51
CA ARG A 114 -17.33 -29.60 16.83
C ARG A 114 -18.83 -29.87 16.74
N LYS A 115 -19.53 -29.26 15.78
CA LYS A 115 -20.94 -29.56 15.48
C LYS A 115 -21.08 -30.95 14.87
N LEU A 116 -20.33 -31.26 13.82
CA LEU A 116 -20.33 -32.56 13.14
C LEU A 116 -20.05 -33.73 14.09
N ALA A 117 -19.08 -33.57 14.99
CA ALA A 117 -18.74 -34.60 15.98
C ALA A 117 -19.88 -34.82 16.99
N LYS A 118 -20.59 -33.77 17.42
CA LYS A 118 -21.77 -33.91 18.28
C LYS A 118 -22.88 -34.69 17.58
N GLU A 119 -23.20 -34.33 16.34
CA GLU A 119 -24.26 -34.99 15.53
C GLU A 119 -23.99 -36.50 15.36
N HIS A 120 -22.72 -36.91 15.26
CA HIS A 120 -22.34 -38.31 15.16
C HIS A 120 -22.25 -39.04 16.51
N LEU A 121 -21.87 -38.35 17.60
CA LEU A 121 -21.72 -38.94 18.94
C LEU A 121 -23.03 -39.06 19.71
N ASP A 122 -23.95 -38.11 19.52
CA ASP A 122 -25.23 -38.05 20.23
C ASP A 122 -26.04 -39.37 20.19
N PRO A 123 -26.18 -40.06 19.03
CA PRO A 123 -26.84 -41.37 18.95
C PRO A 123 -25.96 -42.57 19.35
N GLN A 124 -24.70 -42.35 19.80
CA GLN A 124 -23.76 -43.41 20.19
C GLN A 124 -23.46 -43.46 21.70
N ILE A 125 -24.10 -42.59 22.50
CA ILE A 125 -23.89 -42.50 23.95
C ILE A 125 -25.18 -42.93 24.67
N ASP A 126 -25.33 -44.22 24.93
CA ASP A 126 -26.52 -44.76 25.60
C ASP A 126 -26.45 -44.65 27.14
N ASP A 127 -25.25 -44.72 27.74
CA ASP A 127 -25.07 -44.61 29.20
C ASP A 127 -25.32 -43.16 29.68
N PRO A 128 -26.32 -42.91 30.56
CA PRO A 128 -26.55 -41.59 31.13
C PRO A 128 -25.34 -41.01 31.87
N ILE A 129 -24.51 -41.86 32.49
CA ILE A 129 -23.33 -41.44 33.25
C ILE A 129 -22.22 -41.01 32.29
N GLU A 130 -21.92 -41.82 31.27
CA GLU A 130 -21.05 -41.43 30.15
C GLU A 130 -21.52 -40.10 29.53
N ARG A 131 -22.83 -39.95 29.25
CA ARG A 131 -23.39 -38.73 28.65
C ARG A 131 -23.15 -37.48 29.52
N ILE A 132 -23.31 -37.56 30.84
CA ILE A 132 -22.99 -36.47 31.78
C ILE A 132 -21.49 -36.17 31.80
N VAL A 133 -20.64 -37.19 31.88
CA VAL A 133 -19.18 -37.01 31.98
C VAL A 133 -18.62 -36.40 30.69
N LEU A 134 -19.00 -36.92 29.53
CA LEU A 134 -18.62 -36.39 28.22
C LEU A 134 -19.22 -34.99 27.98
N GLY A 135 -20.48 -34.78 28.33
CA GLY A 135 -21.14 -33.48 28.22
C GLY A 135 -20.43 -32.38 29.05
N ARG A 136 -19.93 -32.72 30.25
CA ARG A 136 -19.12 -31.79 31.05
C ARG A 136 -17.74 -31.57 30.44
N ALA A 137 -17.02 -32.63 30.06
CA ALA A 137 -15.67 -32.54 29.51
C ALA A 137 -15.63 -31.78 28.17
N ALA A 138 -16.64 -31.96 27.32
CA ALA A 138 -16.75 -31.33 26.01
C ALA A 138 -17.62 -30.06 26.02
N TYR A 139 -18.04 -29.54 27.17
CA TYR A 139 -18.90 -28.35 27.29
C TYR A 139 -20.16 -28.42 26.40
N VAL A 140 -20.96 -29.48 26.57
CA VAL A 140 -22.22 -29.74 25.86
C VAL A 140 -23.36 -29.83 26.87
N PRO A 141 -24.08 -28.72 27.14
CA PRO A 141 -25.09 -28.69 28.21
C PRO A 141 -26.27 -29.64 27.99
N THR A 142 -26.70 -29.85 26.73
CA THR A 142 -27.81 -30.76 26.39
C THR A 142 -27.54 -32.17 26.90
N TRP A 143 -26.41 -32.76 26.54
CA TRP A 143 -25.97 -34.08 27.02
C TRP A 143 -25.98 -34.23 28.54
N VAL A 144 -25.62 -33.16 29.26
CA VAL A 144 -25.64 -33.15 30.73
C VAL A 144 -27.08 -33.15 31.27
N LEU A 145 -27.99 -32.40 30.65
CA LEU A 145 -29.41 -32.37 31.00
C LEU A 145 -30.10 -33.70 30.65
N ASP A 146 -29.94 -34.20 29.43
CA ASP A 146 -30.53 -35.46 28.96
C ASP A 146 -30.10 -36.64 29.85
N GLY A 147 -28.83 -36.64 30.28
CA GLY A 147 -28.30 -37.61 31.23
C GLY A 147 -28.89 -37.46 32.65
N TYR A 148 -29.07 -36.23 33.16
CA TYR A 148 -29.76 -35.99 34.43
C TYR A 148 -31.23 -36.44 34.38
N GLU A 149 -31.97 -36.10 33.33
CA GLU A 149 -33.37 -36.51 33.14
C GLU A 149 -33.47 -38.03 33.09
N SER A 150 -32.60 -38.68 32.31
CA SER A 150 -32.49 -40.15 32.26
C SER A 150 -32.26 -40.75 33.65
N LEU A 151 -31.36 -40.19 34.48
CA LEU A 151 -31.12 -40.64 35.86
C LEU A 151 -32.28 -40.34 36.82
N VAL A 152 -33.10 -39.31 36.58
CA VAL A 152 -34.29 -39.00 37.38
C VAL A 152 -35.47 -39.91 37.00
N ILE A 153 -35.57 -40.32 35.73
CA ILE A 153 -36.61 -41.24 35.22
C ILE A 153 -36.29 -42.70 35.58
N ARG A 154 -35.01 -43.10 35.53
CA ARG A 154 -34.55 -44.49 35.72
C ARG A 154 -35.04 -45.08 37.06
N PRO A 155 -35.72 -46.24 37.10
CA PRO A 155 -36.22 -46.80 38.36
C PRO A 155 -35.09 -47.25 39.29
N GLU A 156 -33.97 -47.73 38.76
CA GLU A 156 -32.79 -48.12 39.52
C GLU A 156 -32.17 -46.92 40.26
N CYS A 157 -31.65 -47.18 41.45
CA CYS A 157 -30.87 -46.21 42.23
C CYS A 157 -29.58 -45.80 41.51
N ILE A 158 -29.02 -44.65 41.89
CA ILE A 158 -27.67 -44.24 41.50
C ILE A 158 -26.69 -44.89 42.47
N SER A 159 -25.82 -45.75 41.96
CA SER A 159 -24.81 -46.46 42.75
C SER A 159 -23.68 -45.54 43.23
N GLU A 160 -22.88 -46.00 44.20
CA GLU A 160 -21.75 -45.24 44.74
C GLU A 160 -20.72 -44.87 43.65
N GLN A 161 -20.36 -45.84 42.79
CA GLN A 161 -19.44 -45.63 41.66
C GLN A 161 -19.98 -44.66 40.61
N GLU A 162 -21.29 -44.71 40.31
CA GLU A 162 -21.94 -43.71 39.46
C GLU A 162 -21.91 -42.31 40.12
N SER A 163 -22.11 -42.25 41.44
CA SER A 163 -22.10 -41.01 42.21
C SER A 163 -20.72 -40.34 42.26
N GLU A 164 -19.64 -41.13 42.28
CA GLU A 164 -18.27 -40.63 42.16
C GLU A 164 -18.04 -40.02 40.78
N ARG A 165 -18.46 -40.72 39.70
CA ARG A 165 -18.28 -40.25 38.30
C ARG A 165 -19.03 -38.95 38.00
N ILE A 166 -20.25 -38.76 38.52
CA ILE A 166 -21.04 -37.52 38.32
C ILE A 166 -20.87 -36.49 39.45
N GLY A 167 -20.19 -36.85 40.54
CA GLY A 167 -20.01 -36.04 41.74
C GLY A 167 -21.16 -36.18 42.75
N HIS A 168 -20.80 -36.38 44.02
CA HIS A 168 -21.77 -36.64 45.10
C HIS A 168 -22.79 -35.50 45.29
N LEU A 169 -22.38 -34.22 45.15
CA LEU A 169 -23.32 -33.09 45.26
C LEU A 169 -24.38 -33.10 44.14
N THR A 170 -23.99 -33.44 42.91
CA THR A 170 -24.95 -33.65 41.82
C THR A 170 -25.87 -34.82 42.13
N THR A 171 -25.31 -35.92 42.64
CA THR A 171 -26.09 -37.11 43.02
C THR A 171 -27.14 -36.81 44.09
N VAL A 172 -26.79 -36.05 45.14
CA VAL A 172 -27.76 -35.60 46.16
C VAL A 172 -28.88 -34.76 45.55
N ARG A 173 -28.55 -33.82 44.64
CA ARG A 173 -29.57 -33.02 43.92
C ARG A 173 -30.49 -33.90 43.06
N LEU A 174 -29.96 -34.89 42.35
CA LEU A 174 -30.75 -35.84 41.57
C LEU A 174 -31.66 -36.69 42.49
N TYR A 175 -31.19 -37.09 43.67
CA TYR A 175 -32.03 -37.78 44.65
C TYR A 175 -33.15 -36.90 45.23
N ILE A 176 -32.90 -35.60 45.44
CA ILE A 176 -33.96 -34.64 45.84
C ILE A 176 -35.02 -34.53 44.74
N LEU A 177 -34.61 -34.31 43.48
CA LEU A 177 -35.54 -34.26 42.33
C LEU A 177 -36.34 -35.56 42.15
N ARG A 178 -35.69 -36.72 42.36
CA ARG A 178 -36.37 -38.03 42.37
C ARG A 178 -37.35 -38.16 43.53
N HIS A 179 -37.05 -37.61 44.70
CA HIS A 179 -37.93 -37.63 45.86
C HIS A 179 -39.14 -36.72 45.68
N GLU A 180 -38.95 -35.50 45.19
CA GLU A 180 -40.02 -34.55 44.85
C GLU A 180 -40.99 -35.17 43.82
N ARG A 181 -40.45 -35.80 42.77
CA ARG A 181 -41.25 -36.57 41.80
C ARG A 181 -41.92 -37.81 42.40
N CYS A 182 -41.33 -38.44 43.42
CA CYS A 182 -41.91 -39.59 44.10
C CYS A 182 -42.89 -39.23 45.23
N PHE A 183 -43.19 -37.96 45.50
CA PHE A 183 -44.09 -37.58 46.60
C PHE A 183 -45.54 -38.06 46.37
N GLU A 184 -45.91 -38.34 45.11
CA GLU A 184 -47.15 -39.04 44.74
C GLU A 184 -47.21 -40.51 45.25
N SER A 185 -46.09 -41.07 45.74
CA SER A 185 -45.97 -42.50 46.05
C SER A 185 -46.32 -42.92 47.48
N CYS A 186 -46.29 -42.04 48.49
CA CYS A 186 -46.60 -42.47 49.86
C CYS A 186 -48.10 -42.81 49.99
N ALA A 187 -48.96 -41.87 49.58
CA ALA A 187 -50.40 -42.08 49.52
C ALA A 187 -50.82 -43.12 48.46
N SER A 188 -50.00 -43.41 47.43
CA SER A 188 -50.31 -44.48 46.48
C SER A 188 -49.96 -45.88 46.98
N ARG A 189 -48.86 -46.04 47.72
CA ARG A 189 -48.43 -47.34 48.28
C ARG A 189 -49.34 -47.86 49.38
N PHE A 190 -49.87 -46.97 50.21
CA PHE A 190 -50.83 -47.31 51.27
C PHE A 190 -52.28 -47.03 50.89
N ARG A 191 -52.57 -46.73 49.62
CA ARG A 191 -53.91 -46.32 49.16
C ARG A 191 -54.99 -47.32 49.53
N GLU A 192 -54.75 -48.61 49.34
CA GLU A 192 -55.74 -49.66 49.62
C GLU A 192 -55.96 -49.86 51.12
N GLU A 193 -54.92 -49.71 51.93
CA GLU A 193 -54.98 -49.79 53.40
C GLU A 193 -55.72 -48.59 53.99
N ILE A 194 -55.40 -47.37 53.54
CA ILE A 194 -56.09 -46.14 53.92
C ILE A 194 -57.57 -46.20 53.54
N LEU A 195 -57.89 -46.56 52.28
CA LEU A 195 -59.28 -46.74 51.82
C LEU A 195 -60.01 -47.87 52.58
N ALA A 196 -59.31 -48.88 53.10
CA ALA A 196 -59.91 -49.92 53.94
C ALA A 196 -60.24 -49.39 55.34
N LEU A 197 -59.33 -48.64 55.95
CA LEU A 197 -59.53 -47.99 57.24
C LEU A 197 -60.70 -46.99 57.19
N GLU A 198 -60.73 -46.11 56.19
CA GLU A 198 -61.84 -45.16 55.94
C GLU A 198 -63.20 -45.85 55.75
N ARG A 199 -63.23 -47.05 55.14
CA ARG A 199 -64.47 -47.84 55.03
C ARG A 199 -64.93 -48.33 56.41
N THR A 200 -64.04 -48.95 57.19
CA THR A 200 -64.36 -49.42 58.54
C THR A 200 -64.73 -48.27 59.49
N GLU A 201 -64.08 -47.13 59.40
CA GLU A 201 -64.42 -45.92 60.16
C GLU A 201 -65.84 -45.44 59.81
N ARG A 202 -66.16 -45.35 58.51
CA ARG A 202 -67.52 -45.04 58.04
C ARG A 202 -68.55 -46.09 58.51
N ASP A 203 -68.20 -47.36 58.62
CA ASP A 203 -69.12 -48.38 59.13
C ASP A 203 -69.35 -48.28 60.64
N HIS A 204 -68.35 -47.79 61.40
CA HIS A 204 -68.43 -47.60 62.85
C HIS A 204 -69.01 -46.24 63.28
N MET A 205 -69.01 -45.22 62.42
CA MET A 205 -69.60 -43.91 62.70
C MET A 205 -71.13 -43.97 62.91
N SER A 206 -71.59 -43.26 63.94
CA SER A 206 -72.99 -42.99 64.24
C SER A 206 -73.67 -42.18 63.12
N ALA A 207 -75.00 -42.27 63.02
CA ALA A 207 -75.78 -41.50 62.05
C ALA A 207 -75.58 -39.98 62.22
N ALA A 208 -75.42 -39.50 63.46
CA ALA A 208 -75.14 -38.08 63.74
C ALA A 208 -73.72 -37.66 63.32
N GLU A 209 -72.73 -38.54 63.44
CA GLU A 209 -71.34 -38.29 63.03
C GLU A 209 -71.22 -38.28 61.50
N LYS A 210 -71.97 -39.15 60.81
CA LYS A 210 -72.09 -39.15 59.34
C LYS A 210 -72.68 -37.84 58.82
N GLN A 211 -73.79 -37.39 59.42
CA GLN A 211 -74.42 -36.12 59.06
C GLN A 211 -73.48 -34.93 59.30
N MET A 212 -72.75 -34.91 60.41
CA MET A 212 -71.79 -33.84 60.71
C MET A 212 -70.62 -33.80 59.71
N GLU A 213 -70.10 -34.95 59.30
CA GLU A 213 -69.01 -35.02 58.31
C GLU A 213 -69.50 -34.69 56.89
N GLU A 214 -70.74 -35.07 56.53
CA GLU A 214 -71.40 -34.66 55.28
C GLU A 214 -71.66 -33.14 55.23
N GLU A 215 -72.18 -32.54 56.31
CA GLU A 215 -72.38 -31.08 56.44
C GLU A 215 -71.06 -30.29 56.40
N LYS A 216 -69.98 -30.87 56.95
CA LYS A 216 -68.64 -30.30 56.91
C LYS A 216 -68.01 -30.39 55.51
N GLN A 217 -68.22 -31.47 54.76
CA GLN A 217 -67.77 -31.60 53.36
C GLN A 217 -68.50 -30.61 52.45
N ILE A 218 -69.84 -30.65 52.47
CA ILE A 218 -70.72 -29.48 52.55
C ILE A 218 -70.11 -28.08 52.47
N GLU A 219 -69.78 -27.60 53.67
CA GLU A 219 -69.25 -26.28 53.95
C GLU A 219 -67.82 -26.09 53.39
N GLU A 220 -66.98 -27.12 53.41
CA GLU A 220 -65.62 -27.04 52.85
C GLU A 220 -65.63 -26.89 51.32
N GLU A 221 -66.49 -27.61 50.59
CA GLU A 221 -66.66 -27.41 49.14
C GLU A 221 -67.18 -26.01 48.82
N ARG A 222 -68.12 -25.49 49.61
CA ARG A 222 -68.59 -24.10 49.46
C ARG A 222 -67.48 -23.08 49.70
N LEU A 223 -66.69 -23.24 50.77
CA LEU A 223 -65.54 -22.37 51.05
C LEU A 223 -64.46 -22.45 49.97
N ARG A 224 -64.22 -23.63 49.39
CA ARG A 224 -63.32 -23.80 48.23
C ARG A 224 -63.86 -23.08 47.00
N HIS A 225 -65.13 -23.23 46.67
CA HIS A 225 -65.75 -22.56 45.51
C HIS A 225 -65.82 -21.03 45.67
N ASP A 226 -66.19 -20.54 46.85
CA ASP A 226 -66.19 -19.11 47.16
C ASP A 226 -64.76 -18.53 47.10
N GLY A 227 -63.75 -19.28 47.57
CA GLY A 227 -62.33 -18.91 47.44
C GLY A 227 -61.79 -18.94 46.01
N GLU A 228 -62.17 -19.92 45.20
CA GLU A 228 -61.81 -19.99 43.77
C GLU A 228 -62.45 -18.85 42.97
N THR A 229 -63.73 -18.56 43.20
CA THR A 229 -64.42 -17.46 42.51
C THR A 229 -63.93 -16.08 42.96
N GLN A 230 -63.43 -15.92 44.19
CA GLN A 230 -62.71 -14.71 44.60
C GLN A 230 -61.36 -14.58 43.89
N ARG A 231 -60.54 -15.64 43.89
CA ARG A 231 -59.24 -15.64 43.20
C ARG A 231 -59.34 -15.35 41.71
N LEU A 232 -60.35 -15.91 41.03
CA LEU A 232 -60.58 -15.65 39.61
C LEU A 232 -60.93 -14.17 39.35
N LYS A 233 -61.71 -13.53 40.23
CA LYS A 233 -62.01 -12.09 40.13
C LYS A 233 -60.79 -11.23 40.41
N GLU A 234 -60.02 -11.53 41.45
CA GLU A 234 -58.77 -10.84 41.75
C GLU A 234 -57.74 -11.00 40.63
N GLU A 235 -57.69 -12.17 39.98
CA GLU A 235 -56.82 -12.40 38.82
C GLU A 235 -57.32 -11.66 37.57
N GLU A 236 -58.63 -11.63 37.31
CA GLU A 236 -59.22 -10.88 36.20
C GLU A 236 -59.03 -9.36 36.37
N GLU A 237 -59.24 -8.82 37.58
CA GLU A 237 -58.95 -7.42 37.92
C GLU A 237 -57.46 -7.09 37.77
N ARG A 238 -56.56 -7.98 38.23
CA ARG A 238 -55.12 -7.79 38.07
C ARG A 238 -54.70 -7.82 36.60
N ARG A 239 -55.22 -8.78 35.80
CA ARG A 239 -55.01 -8.83 34.34
C ARG A 239 -55.48 -7.55 33.66
N MET A 240 -56.65 -7.03 34.01
CA MET A 240 -57.15 -5.76 33.47
C MET A 240 -56.26 -4.56 33.83
N GLN A 241 -55.71 -4.52 35.05
CA GLN A 241 -54.74 -3.49 35.46
C GLN A 241 -53.40 -3.63 34.73
N GLU A 242 -52.88 -4.85 34.59
CA GLU A 242 -51.67 -5.16 33.81
C GLU A 242 -51.85 -4.73 32.34
N ASP A 243 -52.97 -5.09 31.71
CA ASP A 243 -53.38 -4.70 30.36
C ASP A 243 -53.49 -3.16 30.19
N GLU A 244 -54.05 -2.44 31.17
CA GLU A 244 -54.15 -0.99 31.13
C GLU A 244 -52.78 -0.31 31.28
N MET A 245 -51.94 -0.82 32.18
CA MET A 245 -50.57 -0.34 32.36
C MET A 245 -49.71 -0.61 31.11
N GLU A 246 -49.84 -1.78 30.48
CA GLU A 246 -49.16 -2.08 29.21
C GLU A 246 -49.63 -1.16 28.09
N LYS A 247 -50.95 -0.91 27.97
CA LYS A 247 -51.50 0.06 27.00
C LYS A 247 -51.06 1.50 27.26
N GLN A 248 -50.80 1.89 28.51
CA GLN A 248 -50.21 3.20 28.85
C GLN A 248 -48.73 3.24 28.47
N TRP A 249 -47.96 2.22 28.85
CA TRP A 249 -46.53 2.13 28.58
C TRP A 249 -46.22 2.03 27.08
N GLU A 250 -47.04 1.29 26.31
CA GLU A 250 -46.91 1.22 24.86
C GLU A 250 -47.23 2.56 24.18
N LYS A 251 -48.22 3.31 24.68
CA LYS A 251 -48.49 4.68 24.19
C LYS A 251 -47.33 5.61 24.51
N GLU A 252 -46.79 5.57 25.73
CA GLU A 252 -45.63 6.38 26.11
C GLU A 252 -44.40 6.03 25.26
N ARG A 253 -44.15 4.74 25.02
CA ARG A 253 -43.07 4.27 24.13
C ARG A 253 -43.27 4.77 22.70
N ARG A 254 -44.46 4.64 22.13
CA ARG A 254 -44.78 5.15 20.78
C ARG A 254 -44.60 6.67 20.67
N MET A 255 -45.01 7.42 21.70
CA MET A 255 -44.78 8.88 21.75
C MET A 255 -43.30 9.23 21.80
N LYS A 256 -42.49 8.51 22.60
CA LYS A 256 -41.03 8.67 22.66
C LYS A 256 -40.36 8.30 21.34
N GLU A 257 -40.74 7.19 20.72
CA GLU A 257 -40.22 6.77 19.40
C GLU A 257 -40.58 7.79 18.31
N GLU A 258 -41.77 8.40 18.36
CA GLU A 258 -42.16 9.48 17.44
C GLU A 258 -41.44 10.80 17.72
N GLU A 259 -41.21 11.15 18.99
CA GLU A 259 -40.43 12.33 19.38
C GLU A 259 -38.94 12.18 19.02
N GLU A 260 -38.33 11.04 19.30
CA GLU A 260 -36.96 10.70 18.88
C GLU A 260 -36.82 10.72 17.36
N ARG A 261 -37.78 10.14 16.61
CA ARG A 261 -37.74 10.20 15.14
C ARG A 261 -37.85 11.63 14.63
N ARG A 262 -38.71 12.47 15.22
CA ARG A 262 -38.82 13.90 14.85
C ARG A 262 -37.54 14.67 15.18
N MET A 263 -36.91 14.41 16.32
CA MET A 263 -35.61 14.99 16.67
C MET A 263 -34.51 14.54 15.70
N GLN A 264 -34.48 13.27 15.30
CA GLN A 264 -33.55 12.76 14.28
C GLN A 264 -33.79 13.38 12.90
N GLU A 265 -35.05 13.53 12.48
CA GLU A 265 -35.42 14.21 11.22
C GLU A 265 -35.00 15.69 11.25
N GLU A 266 -35.21 16.40 12.36
CA GLU A 266 -34.78 17.80 12.55
C GLU A 266 -33.24 17.93 12.60
N GLU A 267 -32.53 17.03 13.28
CA GLU A 267 -31.06 16.99 13.30
C GLU A 267 -30.47 16.62 11.94
N GLU A 268 -31.05 15.68 11.20
CA GLU A 268 -30.59 15.31 9.86
C GLU A 268 -30.80 16.48 8.87
N MET A 269 -31.95 17.16 8.93
CA MET A 269 -32.20 18.37 8.14
C MET A 269 -31.23 19.50 8.50
N LYS A 270 -30.93 19.69 9.79
CA LYS A 270 -29.94 20.66 10.25
C LYS A 270 -28.54 20.32 9.76
N ARG A 271 -28.12 19.05 9.85
CA ARG A 271 -26.83 18.57 9.35
C ARG A 271 -26.70 18.75 7.85
N LYS A 272 -27.72 18.37 7.05
CA LYS A 272 -27.74 18.60 5.60
C LYS A 272 -27.61 20.08 5.26
N TRP A 273 -28.32 20.95 5.99
CA TRP A 273 -28.21 22.39 5.81
C TRP A 273 -26.81 22.93 6.17
N GLU A 274 -26.23 22.50 7.30
CA GLU A 274 -24.86 22.88 7.70
C GLU A 274 -23.80 22.35 6.71
N GLU A 275 -23.96 21.13 6.20
CA GLU A 275 -23.11 20.54 5.16
C GLU A 275 -23.26 21.32 3.83
N GLU A 276 -24.49 21.68 3.42
CA GLU A 276 -24.74 22.51 2.23
C GLU A 276 -24.13 23.93 2.35
N GLN A 277 -24.20 24.56 3.54
CA GLN A 277 -23.52 25.84 3.77
C GLN A 277 -21.99 25.69 3.70
N ARG A 278 -21.42 24.65 4.32
CA ARG A 278 -19.96 24.38 4.25
C ARG A 278 -19.48 24.13 2.83
N MET A 279 -20.23 23.35 2.04
CA MET A 279 -19.92 23.12 0.63
C MET A 279 -19.94 24.43 -0.16
N LYS A 280 -20.92 25.32 0.07
CA LYS A 280 -20.97 26.65 -0.57
C LYS A 280 -19.80 27.54 -0.16
N GLU A 281 -19.45 27.59 1.13
CA GLU A 281 -18.29 28.32 1.62
C GLU A 281 -16.96 27.74 1.09
N GLU A 282 -16.89 26.44 0.81
CA GLU A 282 -15.72 25.80 0.21
C GLU A 282 -15.64 26.04 -1.30
N GLU A 283 -16.76 25.93 -2.02
CA GLU A 283 -16.86 26.28 -3.45
C GLU A 283 -16.53 27.76 -3.69
N GLU A 284 -17.02 28.69 -2.86
CA GLU A 284 -16.65 30.11 -2.95
C GLU A 284 -15.16 30.34 -2.69
N ARG A 285 -14.56 29.64 -1.71
CA ARG A 285 -13.10 29.71 -1.47
C ARG A 285 -12.29 29.15 -2.63
N GLN A 286 -12.66 27.98 -3.15
CA GLN A 286 -12.02 27.41 -4.34
C GLN A 286 -12.16 28.32 -5.56
N MET A 287 -13.31 28.97 -5.74
CA MET A 287 -13.52 29.94 -6.82
C MET A 287 -12.63 31.18 -6.65
N GLN A 288 -12.51 31.72 -5.42
CA GLN A 288 -11.61 32.84 -5.11
C GLN A 288 -10.13 32.47 -5.31
N GLU A 289 -9.70 31.27 -4.88
CA GLU A 289 -8.33 30.79 -5.09
C GLU A 289 -8.01 30.58 -6.59
N LEU A 290 -8.95 30.00 -7.35
CA LEU A 290 -8.83 29.87 -8.81
C LEU A 290 -8.80 31.24 -9.52
N GLU A 291 -9.59 32.20 -9.09
CA GLU A 291 -9.59 33.56 -9.63
C GLU A 291 -8.29 34.31 -9.28
N GLU A 292 -7.76 34.17 -8.06
CA GLU A 292 -6.47 34.75 -7.68
C GLU A 292 -5.30 34.09 -8.44
N MET A 293 -5.31 32.76 -8.61
CA MET A 293 -4.33 32.04 -9.42
C MET A 293 -4.39 32.47 -10.89
N LYS A 294 -5.59 32.62 -11.45
CA LYS A 294 -5.79 33.14 -12.80
C LYS A 294 -5.28 34.57 -12.93
N ARG A 295 -5.59 35.46 -11.97
CA ARG A 295 -5.09 36.85 -11.96
C ARG A 295 -3.56 36.91 -11.89
N LYS A 296 -2.93 36.11 -11.02
CA LYS A 296 -1.46 36.00 -10.93
C LYS A 296 -0.84 35.53 -12.25
N TRP A 297 -1.45 34.54 -12.90
CA TRP A 297 -0.99 34.05 -14.19
C TRP A 297 -1.15 35.09 -15.30
N GLU A 298 -2.30 35.79 -15.36
CA GLU A 298 -2.54 36.88 -16.32
C GLU A 298 -1.58 38.06 -16.08
N GLU A 299 -1.31 38.44 -14.82
CA GLU A 299 -0.30 39.44 -14.46
C GLU A 299 1.11 38.99 -14.88
N GLU A 300 1.48 37.73 -14.66
CA GLU A 300 2.78 37.18 -15.07
C GLU A 300 2.95 37.16 -16.60
N GLN A 301 1.91 36.80 -17.36
CA GLN A 301 1.95 36.88 -18.83
C GLN A 301 2.08 38.34 -19.30
N ARG A 302 1.31 39.27 -18.73
CA ARG A 302 1.41 40.69 -19.07
C ARG A 302 2.79 41.28 -18.73
N MET A 303 3.40 40.87 -17.62
CA MET A 303 4.78 41.26 -17.28
C MET A 303 5.78 40.69 -18.29
N LYS A 304 5.63 39.43 -18.73
CA LYS A 304 6.48 38.84 -19.77
C LYS A 304 6.32 39.54 -21.12
N GLU A 305 5.10 39.89 -21.52
CA GLU A 305 4.84 40.67 -22.75
C GLU A 305 5.41 42.10 -22.65
N GLU A 306 5.30 42.76 -21.49
CA GLU A 306 5.89 44.08 -21.26
C GLU A 306 7.43 44.02 -21.26
N GLU A 307 8.02 43.01 -20.63
CA GLU A 307 9.47 42.77 -20.70
C GLU A 307 9.95 42.42 -22.10
N GLU A 308 9.22 41.60 -22.86
CA GLU A 308 9.57 41.24 -24.23
C GLU A 308 9.45 42.45 -25.17
N THR A 309 8.40 43.26 -25.05
CA THR A 309 8.25 44.48 -25.86
C THR A 309 9.28 45.55 -25.47
N LYS A 310 9.63 45.67 -24.19
CA LYS A 310 10.74 46.52 -23.71
C LYS A 310 12.09 46.04 -24.23
N ARG A 311 12.33 44.73 -24.22
CA ARG A 311 13.53 44.10 -24.77
C ARG A 311 13.64 44.31 -26.28
N LYS A 312 12.55 44.08 -27.04
CA LYS A 312 12.50 44.37 -28.49
C LYS A 312 12.81 45.83 -28.80
N ARG A 313 12.26 46.78 -28.03
CA ARG A 313 12.60 48.22 -28.16
C ARG A 313 14.07 48.51 -27.85
N GLN A 314 14.65 47.88 -26.83
CA GLN A 314 16.08 48.03 -26.49
C GLN A 314 17.00 47.40 -27.54
N GLU A 315 16.65 46.23 -28.07
CA GLU A 315 17.38 45.57 -29.16
C GLU A 315 17.27 46.40 -30.46
N GLU A 316 16.09 46.94 -30.80
CA GLU A 316 15.91 47.84 -31.95
C GLU A 316 16.71 49.16 -31.80
N GLN A 317 16.76 49.75 -30.60
CA GLN A 317 17.61 50.91 -30.32
C GLN A 317 19.10 50.58 -30.47
N ARG A 318 19.56 49.45 -29.91
CA ARG A 318 20.95 48.98 -30.07
C ARG A 318 21.31 48.72 -31.53
N MET A 319 20.42 48.09 -32.30
CA MET A 319 20.64 47.88 -33.74
C MET A 319 20.77 49.22 -34.47
N LYS A 320 19.94 50.22 -34.18
CA LYS A 320 20.04 51.56 -34.76
C LYS A 320 21.34 52.28 -34.36
N GLU A 321 21.75 52.18 -33.10
CA GLU A 321 23.03 52.74 -32.63
C GLU A 321 24.24 52.04 -33.27
N GLU A 322 24.21 50.71 -33.42
CA GLU A 322 25.26 49.95 -34.10
C GLU A 322 25.30 50.26 -35.61
N GLU A 323 24.13 50.37 -36.27
CA GLU A 323 24.02 50.80 -37.66
C GLU A 323 24.53 52.22 -37.87
N GLU A 324 24.19 53.18 -37.01
CA GLU A 324 24.70 54.56 -37.08
C GLU A 324 26.22 54.60 -36.85
N MET A 325 26.74 53.84 -35.88
CA MET A 325 28.18 53.70 -35.64
C MET A 325 28.89 52.96 -36.79
N GLN A 326 28.21 52.09 -37.52
CA GLN A 326 28.74 51.41 -38.69
C GLN A 326 28.72 52.31 -39.93
N GLN A 327 27.65 53.09 -40.13
CA GLN A 327 27.58 54.13 -41.16
C GLN A 327 28.66 55.19 -40.95
N LYS A 328 28.82 55.74 -39.73
CA LYS A 328 29.89 56.69 -39.41
C LYS A 328 31.29 56.14 -39.70
N ARG A 329 31.56 54.87 -39.36
CA ARG A 329 32.83 54.21 -39.69
C ARG A 329 33.03 53.99 -41.20
N GLN A 330 31.97 53.64 -41.93
CA GLN A 330 32.03 53.50 -43.39
C GLN A 330 32.19 54.85 -44.09
N GLU A 331 31.55 55.90 -43.58
CA GLU A 331 31.66 57.28 -44.07
C GLU A 331 33.05 57.85 -43.78
N GLU A 332 33.60 57.66 -42.58
CA GLU A 332 34.98 58.02 -42.24
C GLU A 332 36.00 57.28 -43.12
N GLN A 333 35.78 55.98 -43.39
CA GLN A 333 36.61 55.22 -44.33
C GLN A 333 36.48 55.70 -45.78
N ARG A 334 35.26 56.08 -46.23
CA ARG A 334 35.04 56.67 -47.55
C ARG A 334 35.70 58.03 -47.69
N MET A 335 35.57 58.90 -46.69
CA MET A 335 36.22 60.21 -46.66
C MET A 335 37.75 60.06 -46.70
N LYS A 336 38.32 59.13 -45.91
CA LYS A 336 39.76 58.82 -45.97
C LYS A 336 40.19 58.28 -47.33
N ALA A 337 39.40 57.41 -47.96
CA ALA A 337 39.72 56.86 -49.28
C ALA A 337 39.53 57.90 -50.41
N GLU A 338 38.57 58.84 -50.27
CA GLU A 338 38.40 59.96 -51.21
C GLU A 338 39.50 61.01 -51.03
N GLU A 339 39.91 61.31 -49.79
CA GLU A 339 41.04 62.18 -49.49
C GLU A 339 42.35 61.57 -49.97
N GLU A 340 42.58 60.27 -49.74
CA GLU A 340 43.75 59.55 -50.29
C GLU A 340 43.73 59.52 -51.82
N ARG A 341 42.56 59.32 -52.45
CA ARG A 341 42.44 59.45 -53.92
C ARG A 341 42.70 60.86 -54.42
N ARG A 342 42.19 61.90 -53.75
CA ARG A 342 42.47 63.30 -54.10
C ARG A 342 43.95 63.60 -53.95
N MET A 343 44.59 63.14 -52.88
CA MET A 343 46.04 63.28 -52.69
C MET A 343 46.82 62.52 -53.78
N GLN A 344 46.38 61.32 -54.18
CA GLN A 344 46.99 60.58 -55.30
C GLN A 344 46.76 61.27 -56.65
N GLU A 345 45.58 61.83 -56.91
CA GLU A 345 45.25 62.57 -58.13
C GLU A 345 45.99 63.93 -58.18
N GLU A 346 46.15 64.63 -57.05
CA GLU A 346 46.99 65.82 -56.92
C GLU A 346 48.48 65.49 -57.03
N GLU A 347 48.97 64.40 -56.43
CA GLU A 347 50.34 63.93 -56.62
C GLU A 347 50.59 63.48 -58.07
N GLU A 348 49.62 62.85 -58.74
CA GLU A 348 49.74 62.45 -60.14
C GLU A 348 49.70 63.67 -61.07
N MET A 349 48.84 64.66 -60.81
CA MET A 349 48.83 65.93 -61.54
C MET A 349 50.10 66.75 -61.29
N LYS A 350 50.61 66.76 -60.05
CA LYS A 350 51.88 67.37 -59.70
C LYS A 350 53.04 66.64 -60.34
N ARG A 351 53.06 65.29 -60.36
CA ARG A 351 54.05 64.49 -61.09
C ARG A 351 53.99 64.72 -62.58
N LYS A 352 52.80 64.80 -63.19
CA LYS A 352 52.65 65.13 -64.62
C LYS A 352 53.12 66.54 -64.95
N TRP A 353 52.83 67.51 -64.08
CA TRP A 353 53.36 68.87 -64.23
C TRP A 353 54.87 68.93 -63.98
N GLU A 354 55.40 68.23 -62.98
CA GLU A 354 56.83 68.09 -62.72
C GLU A 354 57.56 67.28 -63.80
N GLU A 355 56.91 66.31 -64.45
CA GLU A 355 57.40 65.59 -65.63
C GLU A 355 57.31 66.44 -66.89
N GLU A 356 56.27 67.25 -67.09
CA GLU A 356 56.19 68.19 -68.21
C GLU A 356 57.22 69.31 -68.05
N GLN A 357 57.35 69.87 -66.85
CA GLN A 357 58.43 70.80 -66.53
C GLN A 357 59.80 70.12 -66.56
N ARG A 358 59.94 68.84 -66.17
CA ARG A 358 61.20 68.08 -66.33
C ARG A 358 61.50 67.74 -67.77
N MET A 359 60.53 67.46 -68.62
CA MET A 359 60.76 67.15 -70.04
C MET A 359 61.07 68.41 -70.83
N LYS A 360 60.44 69.54 -70.46
CA LYS A 360 60.79 70.86 -70.97
C LYS A 360 62.15 71.31 -70.44
N ALA A 361 62.41 71.10 -69.16
CA ALA A 361 63.71 71.33 -68.56
C ALA A 361 64.76 70.41 -69.16
N GLU A 362 64.53 69.10 -69.37
CA GLU A 362 65.45 68.12 -69.98
C GLU A 362 65.60 68.33 -71.49
N GLN A 363 64.65 68.96 -72.19
CA GLN A 363 64.92 69.48 -73.53
C GLN A 363 65.89 70.67 -73.47
N ASP A 364 65.65 71.64 -72.58
CA ASP A 364 66.58 72.74 -72.33
C ASP A 364 67.92 72.27 -71.69
N GLN A 365 67.92 71.15 -70.95
CA GLN A 365 69.05 70.56 -70.24
C GLN A 365 69.78 69.58 -71.12
N ARG A 366 69.18 68.93 -72.12
CA ARG A 366 69.94 68.21 -73.16
C ARG A 366 70.66 69.21 -74.05
N MET A 367 70.01 70.32 -74.40
CA MET A 367 70.66 71.42 -75.10
C MET A 367 71.81 72.02 -74.27
N LYS A 368 71.64 72.18 -72.95
CA LYS A 368 72.70 72.67 -72.05
C LYS A 368 73.70 71.60 -71.61
N GLU A 369 73.37 70.32 -71.57
CA GLU A 369 74.25 69.21 -71.19
C GLU A 369 75.07 68.70 -72.38
N GLU A 370 74.62 68.84 -73.63
CA GLU A 370 75.58 68.79 -74.77
C GLU A 370 76.60 69.95 -74.68
N GLU A 371 76.27 71.04 -73.99
CA GLU A 371 77.17 72.17 -73.69
C GLU A 371 77.99 72.03 -72.40
N GLU A 372 77.45 71.36 -71.36
CA GLU A 372 77.96 71.31 -69.99
C GLU A 372 78.55 69.94 -69.60
N LYS A 373 78.19 68.87 -70.29
CA LYS A 373 79.00 67.62 -70.35
C LYS A 373 80.30 67.82 -71.13
N ARG A 374 80.48 69.02 -71.70
CA ARG A 374 81.72 69.60 -72.22
C ARG A 374 82.48 70.45 -71.18
N ARG A 375 81.99 70.55 -69.93
CA ARG A 375 82.59 71.31 -68.82
C ARG A 375 82.74 70.51 -67.52
N ASN A 376 81.72 69.77 -67.10
CA ASN A 376 81.73 69.09 -65.79
C ASN A 376 82.18 67.61 -65.89
N GLU A 377 83.25 67.37 -66.67
CA GLU A 377 84.25 66.36 -66.30
C GLU A 377 85.16 66.86 -65.16
N GLU A 378 85.12 68.17 -64.87
CA GLU A 378 85.63 68.76 -63.62
C GLU A 378 84.58 68.69 -62.49
N GLU A 379 85.09 68.60 -61.25
CA GLU A 379 84.38 68.72 -59.95
C GLU A 379 83.39 67.60 -59.52
N GLU A 380 84.00 66.54 -59.00
CA GLU A 380 83.72 65.98 -57.65
C GLU A 380 82.29 66.07 -57.10
N ARG A 381 81.55 64.95 -56.97
CA ARG A 381 81.74 63.96 -55.88
C ARG A 381 82.31 64.51 -54.56
N TYR A 382 81.47 65.10 -53.69
CA TYR A 382 81.43 64.70 -52.26
C TYR A 382 80.19 65.21 -51.49
N LYS A 383 79.38 64.24 -51.00
CA LYS A 383 78.97 64.11 -49.57
C LYS A 383 78.01 65.14 -48.90
N GLU A 384 77.36 64.89 -47.74
CA GLU A 384 77.11 63.68 -46.91
C GLU A 384 75.95 63.94 -45.89
N LYS A 385 75.09 62.93 -45.66
CA LYS A 385 74.34 62.51 -44.42
C LYS A 385 73.91 63.53 -43.32
N GLN A 386 72.61 63.53 -42.92
CA GLN A 386 72.00 62.84 -41.73
C GLN A 386 71.96 63.66 -40.41
N SER A 387 71.15 63.17 -39.42
CA SER A 387 71.16 63.43 -37.94
C SER A 387 69.83 64.01 -37.39
N TYR A 388 69.26 63.73 -36.20
CA TYR A 388 69.23 62.66 -35.14
C TYR A 388 67.99 62.98 -34.23
N GLY A 389 67.38 62.13 -33.38
CA GLY A 389 67.48 60.69 -33.14
C GLY A 389 67.39 60.27 -31.65
N GLY A 390 66.22 59.78 -31.16
CA GLY A 390 66.08 59.01 -29.89
C GLY A 390 65.56 59.76 -28.64
N GLU A 391 65.21 59.11 -27.52
CA GLU A 391 64.85 57.69 -27.24
C GLU A 391 64.35 57.56 -25.77
N GLY A 392 63.69 56.44 -25.40
CA GLY A 392 63.65 55.97 -24.01
C GLY A 392 62.31 55.50 -23.42
N ILE A 393 62.23 54.22 -23.04
CA ILE A 393 61.77 53.63 -21.75
C ILE A 393 61.65 52.10 -21.95
N GLN A 394 62.57 51.34 -21.36
CA GLN A 394 62.48 49.88 -21.24
C GLN A 394 62.89 49.46 -19.82
N LYS A 395 61.93 48.95 -19.04
CA LYS A 395 62.11 48.07 -17.85
C LYS A 395 60.80 47.69 -17.14
N VAL A 396 59.70 48.40 -17.38
CA VAL A 396 58.36 48.05 -16.84
C VAL A 396 57.69 46.88 -17.60
N GLU A 397 58.11 46.64 -18.85
CA GLU A 397 57.39 45.74 -19.75
C GLU A 397 57.58 44.25 -19.46
N GLU A 398 58.71 43.82 -18.89
CA GLU A 398 58.99 42.40 -18.64
C GLU A 398 58.18 41.81 -17.47
N GLU A 399 58.04 42.53 -16.34
CA GLU A 399 57.16 42.09 -15.26
C GLU A 399 55.70 42.07 -15.69
N ALA A 400 55.27 43.09 -16.45
CA ALA A 400 53.95 43.13 -17.05
C ALA A 400 53.70 41.99 -18.06
N ARG A 401 54.74 41.45 -18.71
CA ARG A 401 54.63 40.23 -19.55
C ARG A 401 54.53 38.96 -18.68
N ARG A 402 55.30 38.86 -17.59
CA ARG A 402 55.28 37.71 -16.66
C ARG A 402 53.91 37.54 -15.98
N LEU A 403 53.34 38.62 -15.45
CA LEU A 403 52.00 38.64 -14.85
C LEU A 403 50.90 38.32 -15.88
N ARG A 404 50.99 38.88 -17.10
CA ARG A 404 50.06 38.55 -18.20
C ARG A 404 50.12 37.07 -18.59
N LEU A 405 51.29 36.42 -18.54
CA LEU A 405 51.40 34.99 -18.85
C LEU A 405 50.78 34.10 -17.76
N LEU A 406 50.97 34.45 -16.48
CA LEU A 406 50.42 33.71 -15.34
C LEU A 406 48.89 33.80 -15.30
N ASN A 407 48.35 35.02 -15.45
CA ASN A 407 46.91 35.26 -15.47
C ASN A 407 46.23 34.59 -16.69
N LYS A 408 46.90 34.59 -17.85
CA LYS A 408 46.44 33.83 -19.05
C LYS A 408 46.47 32.31 -18.85
N ARG A 409 47.31 31.77 -17.96
CA ARG A 409 47.26 30.36 -17.54
C ARG A 409 46.12 30.09 -16.57
N GLN A 410 45.93 30.92 -15.54
CA GLN A 410 44.78 30.82 -14.60
C GLN A 410 43.44 30.89 -15.35
N SER A 411 43.25 31.86 -16.23
CA SER A 411 42.02 32.00 -17.03
C SER A 411 41.76 30.78 -17.93
N LYS A 412 42.80 30.19 -18.55
CA LYS A 412 42.66 28.95 -19.33
C LYS A 412 42.27 27.74 -18.47
N ILE A 413 42.77 27.66 -17.24
CA ILE A 413 42.43 26.59 -16.30
C ILE A 413 41.00 26.77 -15.78
N GLN A 414 40.61 27.98 -15.37
CA GLN A 414 39.24 28.26 -14.94
C GLN A 414 38.20 28.03 -16.05
N ASN A 415 38.51 28.39 -17.30
CA ASN A 415 37.61 28.12 -18.42
C ASN A 415 37.50 26.62 -18.74
N ARG A 416 38.57 25.83 -18.54
CA ARG A 416 38.52 24.37 -18.66
C ARG A 416 37.72 23.73 -17.52
N LEU A 417 37.89 24.21 -16.28
CA LEU A 417 37.15 23.73 -15.12
C LEU A 417 35.66 24.03 -15.28
N ARG A 418 35.30 25.27 -15.60
CA ARG A 418 33.92 25.69 -15.84
C ARG A 418 33.26 24.91 -16.98
N LYS A 419 34.00 24.60 -18.06
CA LYS A 419 33.50 23.71 -19.11
C LYS A 419 33.27 22.29 -18.61
N ALA A 420 34.21 21.70 -17.88
CA ALA A 420 34.05 20.35 -17.34
C ALA A 420 32.89 20.24 -16.32
N GLU A 421 32.69 21.27 -15.49
CA GLU A 421 31.53 21.39 -14.60
C GLU A 421 30.21 21.48 -15.38
N GLN A 422 30.19 22.21 -16.50
CA GLN A 422 29.02 22.35 -17.38
C GLN A 422 28.71 21.06 -18.14
N ASP A 423 29.74 20.39 -18.67
CA ASP A 423 29.61 19.09 -19.36
C ASP A 423 29.12 17.99 -18.38
N LEU A 424 29.60 17.98 -17.12
CA LEU A 424 29.12 17.07 -16.06
C LEU A 424 27.72 17.37 -15.55
N ARG A 425 27.30 18.64 -15.60
CA ARG A 425 25.93 19.04 -15.27
C ARG A 425 24.96 18.56 -16.35
N LEU A 426 25.28 18.80 -17.62
CA LEU A 426 24.48 18.32 -18.75
C LEU A 426 24.39 16.78 -18.78
N ALA A 427 25.50 16.08 -18.48
CA ALA A 427 25.48 14.62 -18.33
C ALA A 427 24.63 14.14 -17.14
N GLY A 428 24.59 14.91 -16.05
CA GLY A 428 23.71 14.65 -14.91
C GLY A 428 22.22 14.84 -15.24
N GLU A 429 21.88 15.96 -15.89
CA GLU A 429 20.52 16.27 -16.33
C GLU A 429 20.00 15.26 -17.38
N GLU A 430 20.88 14.74 -18.25
CA GLU A 430 20.58 13.65 -19.19
C GLU A 430 20.38 12.29 -18.47
N LEU A 431 21.18 11.98 -17.44
CA LEU A 431 21.01 10.78 -16.62
C LEU A 431 19.72 10.85 -15.77
N GLU A 432 19.38 12.02 -15.20
CA GLU A 432 18.12 12.22 -14.47
C GLU A 432 16.90 12.10 -15.39
N LYS A 433 16.97 12.59 -16.64
CA LYS A 433 15.92 12.33 -17.65
C LYS A 433 15.75 10.84 -17.97
N ARG A 434 16.86 10.11 -18.12
CA ARG A 434 16.83 8.65 -18.34
C ARG A 434 16.28 7.90 -17.13
N LEU A 435 16.63 8.33 -15.92
CA LEU A 435 16.09 7.77 -14.68
C LEU A 435 14.58 8.07 -14.53
N GLY A 436 14.13 9.27 -14.92
CA GLY A 436 12.72 9.63 -14.96
C GLY A 436 11.91 8.77 -15.93
N ALA A 437 12.39 8.61 -17.17
CA ALA A 437 11.79 7.69 -18.14
C ALA A 437 11.81 6.23 -17.66
N SER A 438 12.83 5.82 -16.90
CA SER A 438 12.91 4.49 -16.29
C SER A 438 11.90 4.30 -15.15
N MET A 439 11.61 5.32 -14.34
CA MET A 439 10.57 5.25 -13.31
C MET A 439 9.15 5.27 -13.90
N GLU A 440 8.95 5.98 -15.02
CA GLU A 440 7.72 5.83 -15.81
C GLU A 440 7.61 4.43 -16.42
N ALA A 441 8.71 3.82 -16.87
CA ALA A 441 8.72 2.43 -17.32
C ALA A 441 8.41 1.44 -16.18
N GLU A 442 8.98 1.60 -14.97
CA GLU A 442 8.64 0.78 -13.80
C GLU A 442 7.18 0.93 -13.38
N ARG A 443 6.65 2.15 -13.42
CA ARG A 443 5.23 2.42 -13.17
C ARG A 443 4.34 1.73 -14.20
N LEU A 444 4.65 1.88 -15.49
CA LEU A 444 3.94 1.19 -16.57
C LEU A 444 4.10 -0.34 -16.46
N LEU A 445 5.22 -0.87 -15.96
CA LEU A 445 5.41 -2.30 -15.71
C LEU A 445 4.57 -2.79 -14.53
N SER A 446 4.37 -1.94 -13.51
CA SER A 446 3.45 -2.21 -12.38
C SER A 446 2.00 -2.18 -12.84
N ASP A 447 1.60 -1.13 -13.56
CA ASP A 447 0.27 -0.98 -14.15
C ASP A 447 -0.04 -2.15 -15.12
N PHE A 448 0.95 -2.61 -15.89
CA PHE A 448 0.82 -3.77 -16.80
C PHE A 448 0.75 -5.10 -16.03
N LYS A 449 1.46 -5.26 -14.90
CA LYS A 449 1.34 -6.41 -14.01
C LYS A 449 -0.02 -6.47 -13.31
N GLU A 450 -0.57 -5.33 -12.89
CA GLU A 450 -1.92 -5.23 -12.33
C GLU A 450 -3.02 -5.42 -13.38
N ALA A 451 -2.78 -5.02 -14.64
CA ALA A 451 -3.70 -5.25 -15.76
C ALA A 451 -3.63 -6.68 -16.36
N ARG A 452 -2.53 -7.42 -16.16
CA ARG A 452 -2.30 -8.77 -16.72
C ARG A 452 -3.44 -9.76 -16.46
N PRO A 453 -4.01 -9.87 -15.24
CA PRO A 453 -5.12 -10.80 -14.95
C PRO A 453 -6.41 -10.48 -15.72
N HIS A 454 -6.60 -9.22 -16.11
CA HIS A 454 -7.80 -8.75 -16.81
C HIS A 454 -7.70 -8.89 -18.34
N LEU A 455 -6.49 -8.99 -18.90
CA LEU A 455 -6.26 -9.18 -20.35
C LEU A 455 -6.19 -10.66 -20.76
N GLN A 456 -5.87 -11.55 -19.83
CA GLN A 456 -5.72 -12.98 -20.09
C GLN A 456 -6.97 -13.67 -20.70
N PRO A 457 -8.22 -13.35 -20.29
CA PRO A 457 -9.42 -13.91 -20.92
C PRO A 457 -9.69 -13.43 -22.37
N LEU A 458 -9.13 -12.28 -22.77
CA LEU A 458 -9.32 -11.72 -24.11
C LEU A 458 -8.41 -12.38 -25.15
N LEU A 459 -7.24 -12.89 -24.74
CA LEU A 459 -6.30 -13.61 -25.63
C LEU A 459 -6.69 -15.07 -25.86
N GLU A 460 -7.42 -15.71 -24.94
CA GLU A 460 -7.88 -17.10 -25.10
C GLU A 460 -9.14 -17.25 -25.97
N GLY A 461 -9.82 -16.13 -26.29
CA GLY A 461 -11.08 -16.13 -27.06
C GLY A 461 -10.96 -16.41 -28.57
N HIS A 462 -9.76 -16.48 -29.15
CA HIS A 462 -9.56 -16.63 -30.61
C HIS A 462 -8.58 -17.73 -31.01
N LYS A 463 -8.97 -19.00 -30.80
CA LYS A 463 -8.44 -20.15 -31.55
C LYS A 463 -9.52 -20.69 -32.50
N GLY A 464 -9.67 -20.02 -33.65
CA GLY A 464 -10.78 -20.32 -34.57
C GLY A 464 -10.72 -19.72 -35.97
N ASN A 465 -9.57 -19.26 -36.49
CA ASN A 465 -9.46 -18.95 -37.93
C ASN A 465 -8.00 -19.00 -38.45
N PRO A 466 -7.67 -19.80 -39.49
CA PRO A 466 -6.30 -19.97 -39.98
C PRO A 466 -6.00 -19.06 -41.19
N THR A 467 -5.97 -17.74 -40.98
CA THR A 467 -5.39 -16.78 -41.94
C THR A 467 -4.86 -15.56 -41.18
N LEU A 468 -3.60 -15.65 -40.75
CA LEU A 468 -2.64 -14.56 -40.50
C LEU A 468 -1.30 -15.23 -40.18
N GLU A 469 -0.57 -15.62 -41.23
CA GLU A 469 0.82 -16.07 -41.09
C GLU A 469 1.73 -14.86 -40.93
N GLY A 470 2.54 -14.85 -39.87
CA GLY A 470 3.55 -13.82 -39.60
C GLY A 470 3.08 -12.76 -38.60
N MET A 471 4.03 -12.34 -37.74
CA MET A 471 3.86 -11.39 -36.61
C MET A 471 3.04 -11.94 -35.44
N ASP A 472 3.73 -12.51 -34.44
CA ASP A 472 3.67 -12.00 -33.04
C ASP A 472 4.50 -12.83 -32.05
N LYS A 473 4.69 -14.14 -32.26
CA LYS A 473 5.54 -14.93 -31.35
C LYS A 473 7.01 -14.47 -31.33
N GLY A 474 7.51 -14.04 -32.50
CA GLY A 474 8.83 -13.41 -32.57
C GLY A 474 8.86 -12.01 -31.96
N LEU A 475 7.75 -11.26 -31.97
CA LEU A 475 7.69 -9.96 -31.29
C LEU A 475 7.72 -10.15 -29.78
N LEU A 476 6.89 -11.02 -29.21
CA LEU A 476 6.85 -11.24 -27.76
C LEU A 476 8.18 -11.75 -27.18
N GLU A 477 8.87 -12.67 -27.86
CA GLU A 477 10.22 -13.11 -27.43
C GLU A 477 11.29 -12.03 -27.66
N GLN A 478 11.13 -11.14 -28.65
CA GLN A 478 11.99 -9.95 -28.80
C GLN A 478 11.69 -8.91 -27.72
N GLU A 479 10.43 -8.67 -27.37
CA GLU A 479 9.99 -7.72 -26.35
C GLU A 479 10.43 -8.16 -24.95
N GLU A 480 10.34 -9.45 -24.60
CA GLU A 480 10.92 -9.96 -23.35
C GLU A 480 12.45 -9.85 -23.31
N ALA A 481 13.13 -10.12 -24.44
CA ALA A 481 14.59 -9.95 -24.53
C ALA A 481 15.02 -8.48 -24.47
N GLU A 482 14.26 -7.57 -25.08
CA GLU A 482 14.45 -6.12 -25.02
C GLU A 482 14.18 -5.61 -23.61
N LEU A 483 13.15 -6.09 -22.90
CA LEU A 483 12.87 -5.76 -21.50
C LEU A 483 13.98 -6.25 -20.56
N PHE A 484 14.53 -7.45 -20.76
CA PHE A 484 15.68 -7.94 -19.99
C PHE A 484 16.94 -7.11 -20.26
N HIS A 485 17.18 -6.73 -21.52
CA HIS A 485 18.30 -5.85 -21.90
C HIS A 485 18.11 -4.44 -21.30
N LEU A 486 16.88 -3.93 -21.25
CA LEU A 486 16.53 -2.65 -20.63
C LEU A 486 16.78 -2.67 -19.11
N LEU A 487 16.43 -3.76 -18.43
CA LEU A 487 16.74 -4.00 -17.01
C LEU A 487 18.25 -4.12 -16.74
N GLU A 488 19.02 -4.73 -17.65
CA GLU A 488 20.47 -4.78 -17.53
C GLU A 488 21.11 -3.40 -17.81
N GLU A 489 20.58 -2.61 -18.75
CA GLU A 489 20.94 -1.20 -18.91
C GLU A 489 20.53 -0.34 -17.70
N GLN A 490 19.40 -0.62 -17.06
CA GLN A 490 18.95 0.06 -15.83
C GLN A 490 19.93 -0.18 -14.68
N ALA A 491 20.34 -1.43 -14.46
CA ALA A 491 21.36 -1.77 -13.46
C ALA A 491 22.72 -1.11 -13.77
N ARG A 492 23.16 -1.13 -15.03
CA ARG A 492 24.42 -0.51 -15.47
C ARG A 492 24.37 1.02 -15.36
N THR A 493 23.24 1.66 -15.67
CA THR A 493 23.09 3.12 -15.55
C THR A 493 23.01 3.57 -14.10
N GLN A 494 22.33 2.84 -13.21
CA GLN A 494 22.37 3.12 -11.77
C GLN A 494 23.81 3.02 -11.21
N LEU A 495 24.57 2.00 -11.59
CA LEU A 495 25.98 1.86 -11.18
C LEU A 495 26.83 3.05 -11.67
N LEU A 496 26.65 3.49 -12.92
CA LEU A 496 27.33 4.64 -13.49
C LEU A 496 26.94 5.97 -12.81
N VAL A 497 25.70 6.12 -12.34
CA VAL A 497 25.25 7.29 -11.55
C VAL A 497 25.99 7.32 -10.21
N VAL A 498 26.10 6.19 -9.51
CA VAL A 498 26.86 6.09 -8.25
C VAL A 498 28.33 6.41 -8.47
N GLU A 499 28.99 5.81 -9.47
CA GLU A 499 30.38 6.16 -9.82
C GLU A 499 30.55 7.65 -10.18
N ALA A 500 29.60 8.25 -10.90
CA ALA A 500 29.65 9.66 -11.26
C ALA A 500 29.48 10.57 -10.04
N GLN A 501 28.64 10.20 -9.07
CA GLN A 501 28.48 10.92 -7.80
C GLN A 501 29.75 10.83 -6.94
N GLU A 502 30.37 9.64 -6.83
CA GLU A 502 31.63 9.47 -6.10
C GLU A 502 32.80 10.24 -6.75
N ARG A 503 32.92 10.19 -8.08
CA ARG A 503 33.91 11.01 -8.82
C ARG A 503 33.66 12.51 -8.64
N ARG A 504 32.40 12.96 -8.60
CA ARG A 504 32.04 14.36 -8.33
C ARG A 504 32.46 14.76 -6.90
N ARG A 505 32.24 13.90 -5.90
CA ARG A 505 32.71 14.13 -4.52
C ARG A 505 34.23 14.25 -4.43
N GLY A 506 34.96 13.31 -5.05
CA GLY A 506 36.43 13.32 -5.09
C GLY A 506 37.02 14.58 -5.76
N MET A 507 36.40 15.07 -6.84
CA MET A 507 36.85 16.32 -7.47
C MET A 507 36.56 17.57 -6.64
N GLU A 508 35.47 17.61 -5.87
CA GLU A 508 35.21 18.73 -4.96
C GLU A 508 36.19 18.72 -3.77
N GLU A 509 36.57 17.53 -3.28
CA GLU A 509 37.63 17.36 -2.26
C GLU A 509 39.01 17.82 -2.78
N ASP A 510 39.38 17.51 -4.02
CA ASP A 510 40.64 17.99 -4.63
C ASP A 510 40.61 19.49 -4.98
N LYS A 511 39.44 20.04 -5.34
CA LYS A 511 39.22 21.49 -5.54
C LYS A 511 39.38 22.26 -4.23
N GLN A 512 38.89 21.72 -3.11
CA GLN A 512 39.13 22.23 -1.76
C GLN A 512 40.64 22.21 -1.41
N ARG A 513 41.32 21.08 -1.63
CA ARG A 513 42.79 20.96 -1.41
C ARG A 513 43.59 21.96 -2.24
N TRP A 514 43.21 22.18 -3.50
CA TRP A 514 43.90 23.13 -4.37
C TRP A 514 43.65 24.59 -3.98
N LEU A 515 42.43 24.94 -3.55
CA LEU A 515 42.13 26.26 -2.98
C LEU A 515 42.93 26.56 -1.71
N ILE A 516 43.15 25.55 -0.86
CA ILE A 516 44.01 25.66 0.33
C ILE A 516 45.48 25.90 -0.08
N MET A 517 46.00 25.20 -1.09
CA MET A 517 47.37 25.41 -1.60
C MET A 517 47.55 26.68 -2.46
N ALA A 518 46.47 27.33 -2.89
CA ALA A 518 46.53 28.58 -3.66
C ALA A 518 46.41 29.85 -2.80
N ASN A 519 46.00 29.70 -1.53
CA ASN A 519 45.91 30.77 -0.52
C ASN A 519 47.05 30.74 0.51
N ALA A 520 48.01 29.82 0.36
CA ALA A 520 49.23 29.70 1.14
C ALA A 520 50.46 30.06 0.28
#